data_AF-A0A6A7G467-F1
#
_entry.id   AF-A0A6A7G467-F1
#
_cell.length_a   1.000
_cell.length_b   1.000
_cell.length_c   1.000
_cell.angle_alpha   90.00
_cell.angle_beta   90.00
_cell.angle_gamma   90.00
#
_symmetry.space_group_name_H-M   'P 1'
#
loop_
_entity.id
_entity.type
_entity.pdbx_description
1 polymer ?
#
loop_
_entity_poly.entity_id
_entity_poly.type
_entity_poly.pdbx_seq_one_letter_code
_entity_poly.pdbx_strand_id
1 'polypeptide(L)'
;MFETRTVSNLYTWQDSRCSPEFLSSLPVPRSHQALATGYGCATLLWFAKYRTAELSNYDRASTIHDFFVAMLCGLDRPVMSVQNASAWGYFDTKTKKWNTDLLSGAGLSTDLLPTVVESGQVAGTLPANWYNIPKGTPVMASLGDLQCSVLPLLSSPDVAAISISTSAQICFQLPQSFSPPSAPPSTPQTMEYFPFMGGRYLSVAASLNGGNALATFVRTLQQWTLDLGCQVPQSKIWERTLALGAACSSEDDVVGVAASEGAAVATSVVAEDTASSANTAVAADHDASPSSESRTGGMGGKETHMLIVPTLFGERHAPGINASATNIHCGNLKLGQVMRSLCKGIVVNIHSMMPRSVLVEAGVKRLVGGGSALSRNPLLLHEIQVLYQLPVTLDSRGDAAFGAALAGIQSMAQEKQTA
;
A
#
# COMPACT_ATOMS: atom_id res chain seq x y z
N MET A 1 18.26 -30.32 -17.63
CA MET A 1 18.40 -28.85 -17.69
C MET A 1 16.99 -28.32 -17.87
N PHE A 2 16.56 -27.34 -17.08
CA PHE A 2 15.26 -26.73 -17.29
C PHE A 2 15.30 -25.97 -18.61
N GLU A 3 14.44 -26.33 -19.55
CA GLU A 3 14.49 -25.83 -20.92
C GLU A 3 13.18 -25.10 -21.23
N THR A 4 13.27 -23.79 -21.45
CA THR A 4 12.16 -22.97 -21.95
C THR A 4 12.36 -22.71 -23.42
N ARG A 5 11.39 -23.10 -24.26
CA ARG A 5 11.43 -22.83 -25.70
C ARG A 5 11.25 -21.35 -26.00
N THR A 6 10.23 -20.74 -25.39
CA THR A 6 9.83 -19.34 -25.59
C THR A 6 9.38 -18.76 -24.25
N VAL A 7 9.81 -17.54 -23.94
CA VAL A 7 9.36 -16.78 -22.76
C VAL A 7 8.91 -15.39 -23.20
N SER A 8 7.83 -14.88 -22.60
CA SER A 8 7.39 -13.50 -22.84
C SER A 8 8.31 -12.51 -22.11
N ASN A 9 8.13 -11.22 -22.39
CA ASN A 9 8.57 -10.18 -21.46
C ASN A 9 7.84 -10.34 -20.11
N LEU A 10 8.46 -9.89 -19.03
CA LEU A 10 7.82 -9.82 -17.72
C LEU A 10 6.82 -8.64 -17.69
N TYR A 11 5.55 -8.95 -17.47
CA TYR A 11 4.52 -7.96 -17.17
C TYR A 11 4.42 -7.78 -15.66
N THR A 12 4.64 -6.56 -15.18
CA THR A 12 4.71 -6.26 -13.74
C THR A 12 3.38 -5.75 -13.22
N TRP A 13 3.27 -5.61 -11.90
CA TRP A 13 2.11 -4.98 -11.24
C TRP A 13 1.88 -3.51 -11.64
N GLN A 14 2.87 -2.86 -12.27
CA GLN A 14 2.75 -1.50 -12.81
C GLN A 14 2.17 -1.47 -14.23
N ASP A 15 1.95 -2.64 -14.85
CA ASP A 15 1.35 -2.72 -16.17
C ASP A 15 -0.09 -2.14 -16.14
N SER A 16 -0.31 -1.10 -16.94
CA SER A 16 -1.57 -0.36 -16.96
C SER A 16 -2.40 -0.61 -18.23
N ARG A 17 -2.15 -1.70 -18.97
CA ARG A 17 -2.82 -1.95 -20.27
C ARG A 17 -4.32 -2.19 -20.13
N CYS A 18 -4.75 -2.73 -19.00
CA CYS A 18 -6.14 -3.05 -18.75
C CYS A 18 -6.86 -1.75 -18.35
N SER A 19 -7.59 -1.17 -19.30
CA SER A 19 -8.40 0.03 -19.03
C SER A 19 -9.57 -0.28 -18.09
N PRO A 20 -10.15 0.72 -17.40
CA PRO A 20 -11.35 0.54 -16.58
C PRO A 20 -12.52 -0.10 -17.34
N GLU A 21 -12.70 0.26 -18.62
CA GLU A 21 -13.74 -0.31 -19.49
C GLU A 21 -13.49 -1.78 -19.80
N PHE A 22 -12.22 -2.14 -20.04
CA PHE A 22 -11.83 -3.54 -20.23
C PHE A 22 -12.10 -4.34 -18.95
N LEU A 23 -11.63 -3.87 -17.79
CA LEU A 23 -11.84 -4.55 -16.50
C LEU A 23 -13.33 -4.72 -16.18
N SER A 24 -14.14 -3.69 -16.43
CA SER A 24 -15.60 -3.72 -16.21
C SER A 24 -16.33 -4.64 -17.19
N SER A 25 -15.73 -4.96 -18.34
CA SER A 25 -16.30 -5.91 -19.31
C SER A 25 -16.08 -7.38 -18.95
N LEU A 26 -15.22 -7.66 -17.96
CA LEU A 26 -14.89 -9.02 -17.53
C LEU A 26 -15.89 -9.53 -16.47
N PRO A 27 -16.06 -10.86 -16.33
CA PRO A 27 -16.90 -11.42 -15.28
C PRO A 27 -16.37 -11.04 -13.89
N VAL A 28 -17.26 -10.68 -12.97
CA VAL A 28 -16.88 -10.31 -11.60
C VAL A 28 -16.23 -11.51 -10.91
N PRO A 29 -14.99 -11.41 -10.40
CA PRO A 29 -14.33 -12.51 -9.71
C PRO A 29 -15.08 -12.97 -8.47
N ARG A 30 -15.04 -14.28 -8.19
CA ARG A 30 -15.44 -14.84 -6.90
C ARG A 30 -14.25 -14.78 -5.95
N SER A 31 -13.94 -13.57 -5.52
CA SER A 31 -12.81 -13.24 -4.65
C SER A 31 -13.19 -12.04 -3.76
N HIS A 32 -12.52 -11.88 -2.62
CA HIS A 32 -12.71 -10.72 -1.75
C HIS A 32 -11.99 -9.47 -2.26
N GLN A 33 -11.08 -9.63 -3.24
CA GLN A 33 -10.32 -8.52 -3.83
C GLN A 33 -10.95 -8.09 -5.15
N ALA A 34 -11.03 -6.77 -5.35
CA ALA A 34 -11.39 -6.21 -6.64
C ALA A 34 -10.30 -6.52 -7.68
N LEU A 35 -10.72 -6.72 -8.93
CA LEU A 35 -9.80 -6.89 -10.04
C LEU A 35 -9.16 -5.55 -10.39
N ALA A 36 -7.83 -5.53 -10.56
CA ALA A 36 -7.09 -4.33 -10.94
C ALA A 36 -6.20 -4.58 -12.16
N THR A 37 -5.82 -3.50 -12.83
CA THR A 37 -4.75 -3.53 -13.85
C THR A 37 -3.44 -3.95 -13.20
N GLY A 38 -2.59 -4.66 -13.94
CA GLY A 38 -1.35 -5.27 -13.43
C GLY A 38 -1.53 -6.64 -12.77
N TYR A 39 -2.77 -7.10 -12.52
CA TYR A 39 -3.03 -8.46 -12.04
C TYR A 39 -2.82 -9.49 -13.17
N GLY A 40 -2.20 -10.63 -12.82
CA GLY A 40 -1.82 -11.67 -13.79
C GLY A 40 -2.98 -12.16 -14.66
N CYS A 41 -4.12 -12.53 -14.07
CA CYS A 41 -5.28 -12.98 -14.83
C CYS A 41 -5.90 -11.85 -15.67
N ALA A 42 -5.88 -10.60 -15.21
CA ALA A 42 -6.36 -9.46 -16.00
C ALA A 42 -5.51 -9.28 -17.26
N THR A 43 -4.18 -9.33 -17.13
CA THR A 43 -3.25 -9.26 -18.27
C THR A 43 -3.44 -10.45 -19.22
N LEU A 44 -3.56 -11.67 -18.71
CA LEU A 44 -3.80 -12.86 -19.53
C LEU A 44 -5.12 -12.78 -20.31
N LEU A 45 -6.20 -12.31 -19.70
CA LEU A 45 -7.49 -12.07 -20.37
C LEU A 45 -7.38 -10.98 -21.44
N TRP A 46 -6.59 -9.93 -21.20
CA TRP A 46 -6.33 -8.90 -22.18
C TRP A 46 -5.63 -9.49 -23.42
N PHE A 47 -4.63 -10.35 -23.21
CA PHE A 47 -3.96 -11.09 -24.28
C PHE A 47 -4.92 -12.03 -25.02
N ALA A 48 -5.76 -12.78 -24.28
CA ALA A 48 -6.74 -13.68 -24.86
C ALA A 48 -7.70 -12.92 -25.81
N LYS A 49 -8.06 -11.67 -25.48
CA LYS A 49 -8.95 -10.82 -26.27
C LYS A 49 -8.28 -10.12 -27.45
N TYR A 50 -7.09 -9.53 -27.26
CA TYR A 50 -6.49 -8.59 -28.23
C TYR A 50 -5.24 -9.12 -28.94
N ARG A 51 -4.64 -10.20 -28.43
CA ARG A 51 -3.35 -10.74 -28.88
C ARG A 51 -3.33 -12.27 -28.78
N THR A 52 -4.42 -12.92 -29.19
CA THR A 52 -4.60 -14.38 -29.07
C THR A 52 -3.48 -15.19 -29.72
N ALA A 53 -3.02 -14.77 -30.91
CA ALA A 53 -1.90 -15.42 -31.62
C ALA A 53 -0.55 -15.28 -30.87
N GLU A 54 -0.38 -14.22 -30.08
CA GLU A 54 0.80 -14.08 -29.23
C GLU A 54 0.68 -14.99 -28.00
N LEU A 55 -0.49 -15.03 -27.36
CA LEU A 55 -0.75 -15.87 -26.20
C LEU A 55 -0.60 -17.37 -26.52
N SER A 56 -0.98 -17.80 -27.72
CA SER A 56 -0.87 -19.21 -28.14
C SER A 56 0.57 -19.73 -28.25
N ASN A 57 1.58 -18.85 -28.17
CA ASN A 57 2.98 -19.27 -28.13
C ASN A 57 3.42 -19.77 -26.74
N TYR A 58 2.57 -19.62 -25.72
CA TYR A 58 2.87 -19.95 -24.35
C TYR A 58 1.90 -21.02 -23.84
N ASP A 59 2.40 -21.89 -22.96
CA ASP A 59 1.66 -23.01 -22.36
C ASP A 59 1.66 -22.97 -20.83
N ARG A 60 2.37 -22.03 -20.22
CA ARG A 60 2.45 -21.79 -18.77
C ARG A 60 2.50 -20.29 -18.49
N ALA A 61 1.93 -19.88 -17.37
CA ALA A 61 2.02 -18.53 -16.83
C ALA A 61 2.32 -18.58 -15.33
N SER A 62 3.14 -17.67 -14.84
CA SER A 62 3.45 -17.54 -13.42
C SER A 62 4.06 -16.17 -13.11
N THR A 63 4.22 -15.84 -11.84
CA THR A 63 5.05 -14.69 -11.44
C THR A 63 6.53 -14.99 -11.72
N ILE A 64 7.39 -13.96 -11.66
CA ILE A 64 8.83 -14.15 -11.86
C ILE A 64 9.47 -15.06 -10.80
N HIS A 65 9.01 -15.00 -9.56
CA HIS A 65 9.56 -15.82 -8.48
C HIS A 65 9.04 -17.26 -8.52
N ASP A 66 7.81 -17.50 -8.96
CA ASP A 66 7.29 -18.87 -9.18
C ASP A 66 7.96 -19.52 -10.39
N PHE A 67 8.23 -18.74 -11.45
CA PHE A 67 9.05 -19.17 -12.58
C PHE A 67 10.47 -19.55 -12.15
N PHE A 68 11.11 -18.73 -11.30
CA PHE A 68 12.44 -19.03 -10.77
C PHE A 68 12.44 -20.33 -9.95
N VAL A 69 11.43 -20.57 -9.11
CA VAL A 69 11.27 -21.84 -8.38
C VAL A 69 11.08 -23.02 -9.33
N ALA A 70 10.25 -22.88 -10.37
CA ALA A 70 10.05 -23.91 -11.38
C ALA A 70 11.35 -24.27 -12.09
N MET A 71 12.14 -23.26 -12.46
CA MET A 71 13.46 -23.41 -13.07
C MET A 71 14.45 -24.11 -12.14
N LEU A 72 14.54 -23.66 -10.89
CA LEU A 72 15.44 -24.25 -9.87
C LEU A 72 15.15 -25.73 -9.65
N CYS A 73 13.87 -26.11 -9.61
CA CYS A 73 13.45 -27.48 -9.30
C CYS A 73 13.28 -28.37 -10.55
N GLY A 74 13.31 -27.79 -11.75
CA GLY A 74 13.01 -28.53 -12.97
C GLY A 74 11.53 -28.95 -13.07
N LEU A 75 10.59 -28.11 -12.63
CA LEU A 75 9.15 -28.44 -12.63
C LEU A 75 8.55 -28.28 -14.03
N ASP A 76 7.67 -29.20 -14.43
CA ASP A 76 6.89 -29.07 -15.67
C ASP A 76 5.86 -27.91 -15.61
N ARG A 77 5.35 -27.64 -14.41
CA ARG A 77 4.36 -26.58 -14.16
C ARG A 77 4.81 -25.74 -12.96
N PRO A 78 4.73 -24.40 -13.07
CA PRO A 78 5.02 -23.56 -11.92
C PRO A 78 4.08 -23.87 -10.75
N VAL A 79 4.66 -23.89 -9.56
CA VAL A 79 3.93 -24.01 -8.29
C VAL A 79 3.90 -22.64 -7.64
N MET A 80 2.71 -22.19 -7.25
CA MET A 80 2.43 -20.84 -6.77
C MET A 80 1.81 -20.90 -5.37
N SER A 81 2.22 -20.03 -4.46
CA SER A 81 1.57 -19.94 -3.15
C SER A 81 0.21 -19.22 -3.25
N VAL A 82 -0.68 -19.50 -2.30
CA VAL A 82 -1.96 -18.77 -2.15
C VAL A 82 -1.79 -17.25 -2.07
N GLN A 83 -0.64 -16.76 -1.59
CA GLN A 83 -0.32 -15.32 -1.52
C GLN A 83 -0.21 -14.71 -2.91
N ASN A 84 0.59 -15.32 -3.77
CA ASN A 84 0.82 -14.86 -5.14
C ASN A 84 -0.43 -15.07 -6.01
N ALA A 85 -1.15 -16.18 -5.81
CA ALA A 85 -2.38 -16.46 -6.51
C ALA A 85 -3.48 -15.42 -6.19
N SER A 86 -3.56 -14.96 -4.94
CA SER A 86 -4.45 -13.87 -4.54
C SER A 86 -4.16 -12.59 -5.35
N ALA A 87 -2.88 -12.25 -5.52
CA ALA A 87 -2.43 -11.07 -6.26
C ALA A 87 -2.58 -11.19 -7.80
N TRP A 88 -3.07 -12.32 -8.31
CA TRP A 88 -3.35 -12.53 -9.73
C TRP A 88 -4.79 -12.20 -10.14
N GLY A 89 -5.71 -12.08 -9.17
CA GLY A 89 -7.14 -12.01 -9.44
C GLY A 89 -7.73 -13.36 -9.86
N TYR A 90 -9.06 -13.49 -9.83
CA TYR A 90 -9.77 -14.73 -10.13
C TYR A 90 -9.33 -15.95 -9.31
N PHE A 91 -8.85 -15.72 -8.09
CA PHE A 91 -8.53 -16.76 -7.11
C PHE A 91 -9.38 -16.57 -5.86
N ASP A 92 -10.07 -17.63 -5.46
CA ASP A 92 -10.82 -17.69 -4.20
C ASP A 92 -9.89 -18.20 -3.10
N THR A 93 -9.50 -17.30 -2.19
CA THR A 93 -8.57 -17.63 -1.10
C THR A 93 -9.18 -18.56 -0.04
N LYS A 94 -10.52 -18.68 0.02
CA LYS A 94 -11.19 -19.57 0.98
C LYS A 94 -11.20 -21.01 0.49
N THR A 95 -11.59 -21.20 -0.77
CA THR A 95 -11.59 -22.54 -1.40
C THR A 95 -10.22 -22.93 -1.97
N LYS A 96 -9.29 -21.97 -2.06
CA LYS A 96 -7.93 -22.08 -2.59
C LYS A 96 -7.93 -22.55 -4.04
N LYS A 97 -8.86 -22.02 -4.83
CA LYS A 97 -9.09 -22.41 -6.22
C LYS A 97 -9.18 -21.20 -7.13
N TRP A 98 -8.64 -21.37 -8.34
CA TRP A 98 -8.93 -20.48 -9.45
C TRP A 98 -10.42 -20.51 -9.80
N ASN A 99 -10.97 -19.38 -10.22
CA ASN A 99 -12.31 -19.27 -10.77
C ASN A 99 -12.31 -19.75 -12.24
N THR A 100 -11.99 -21.04 -12.44
CA THR A 100 -11.72 -21.62 -13.77
C THR A 100 -12.90 -21.51 -14.74
N ASP A 101 -14.13 -21.66 -14.24
CA ASP A 101 -15.37 -21.45 -14.98
C ASP A 101 -15.48 -20.03 -15.54
N LEU A 102 -15.18 -19.00 -14.73
CA LEU A 102 -15.21 -17.60 -15.14
C LEU A 102 -14.10 -17.30 -16.15
N LEU A 103 -12.89 -17.80 -15.90
CA LEU A 103 -11.74 -17.59 -16.78
C LEU A 103 -11.93 -18.25 -18.14
N SER A 104 -12.38 -19.51 -18.18
CA SER A 104 -12.68 -20.21 -19.43
C SER A 104 -13.88 -19.60 -20.16
N GLY A 105 -14.91 -19.18 -19.44
CA GLY A 105 -16.05 -18.44 -20.03
C GLY A 105 -15.64 -17.09 -20.65
N ALA A 106 -14.59 -16.45 -20.14
CA ALA A 106 -14.01 -15.23 -20.68
C ALA A 106 -12.92 -15.47 -21.75
N GLY A 107 -12.72 -16.72 -22.19
CA GLY A 107 -11.81 -17.08 -23.29
C GLY A 107 -10.36 -17.34 -22.88
N LEU A 108 -10.05 -17.46 -21.59
CA LEU A 108 -8.71 -17.84 -21.12
C LEU A 108 -8.61 -19.37 -20.93
N SER A 109 -7.59 -19.97 -21.56
CA SER A 109 -7.22 -21.37 -21.26
C SER A 109 -6.67 -21.47 -19.84
N THR A 110 -7.30 -22.31 -19.01
CA THR A 110 -6.89 -22.51 -17.62
C THR A 110 -5.68 -23.42 -17.48
N ASP A 111 -5.26 -24.09 -18.57
CA ASP A 111 -4.02 -24.88 -18.62
C ASP A 111 -2.76 -24.03 -18.45
N LEU A 112 -2.86 -22.72 -18.73
CA LEU A 112 -1.80 -21.74 -18.47
C LEU A 112 -1.56 -21.53 -16.98
N LEU A 113 -2.56 -21.75 -16.13
CA LEU A 113 -2.50 -21.36 -14.73
C LEU A 113 -1.58 -22.27 -13.92
N PRO A 114 -0.86 -21.71 -12.94
CA PRO A 114 0.03 -22.48 -12.08
C PRO A 114 -0.75 -23.33 -11.08
N THR A 115 -0.11 -24.40 -10.61
CA THR A 115 -0.63 -25.21 -9.51
C THR A 115 -0.48 -24.44 -8.20
N VAL A 116 -1.58 -24.24 -7.47
CA VAL A 116 -1.55 -23.47 -6.23
C VAL A 116 -1.37 -24.39 -5.02
N VAL A 117 -0.48 -23.98 -4.11
CA VAL A 117 -0.19 -24.65 -2.83
C VAL A 117 -0.28 -23.67 -1.68
N GLU A 118 -0.26 -24.20 -0.46
CA GLU A 118 -0.28 -23.37 0.72
C GLU A 118 1.02 -22.59 0.95
N SER A 119 0.89 -21.45 1.63
CA SER A 119 2.06 -20.67 2.03
C SER A 119 2.93 -21.49 2.97
N GLY A 120 4.20 -21.66 2.61
CA GLY A 120 5.12 -22.44 3.41
C GLY A 120 5.27 -23.90 2.98
N GLN A 121 4.58 -24.36 1.92
CA GLN A 121 4.77 -25.71 1.39
C GLN A 121 5.97 -25.82 0.43
N VAL A 122 6.55 -27.02 0.35
CA VAL A 122 7.59 -27.38 -0.62
C VAL A 122 6.99 -27.40 -2.02
N ALA A 123 7.59 -26.65 -2.96
CA ALA A 123 7.22 -26.66 -4.37
C ALA A 123 7.95 -27.74 -5.16
N GLY A 124 9.18 -28.09 -4.74
CA GLY A 124 9.99 -29.10 -5.37
C GLY A 124 11.31 -29.31 -4.63
N THR A 125 12.24 -30.02 -5.28
CA THR A 125 13.59 -30.21 -4.76
C THR A 125 14.60 -29.90 -5.85
N LEU A 126 15.82 -29.53 -5.45
CA LEU A 126 16.89 -29.31 -6.42
C LEU A 126 17.26 -30.61 -7.14
N PRO A 127 17.21 -30.67 -8.49
CA PRO A 127 17.51 -31.88 -9.25
C PRO A 127 19.02 -32.18 -9.32
N ALA A 128 19.85 -31.17 -9.08
CA ALA A 128 21.31 -31.23 -9.03
C ALA A 128 21.84 -30.23 -7.99
N ASN A 129 23.13 -30.27 -7.69
CA ASN A 129 23.75 -29.24 -6.84
C ASN A 129 23.61 -27.86 -7.51
N TRP A 130 23.16 -26.87 -6.75
CA TRP A 130 23.09 -25.48 -7.20
C TRP A 130 24.14 -24.66 -6.44
N TYR A 131 25.31 -24.46 -7.07
CA TYR A 131 26.53 -24.01 -6.38
C TYR A 131 26.84 -24.92 -5.17
N ASN A 132 26.86 -24.35 -3.96
CA ASN A 132 27.12 -25.07 -2.71
C ASN A 132 25.84 -25.62 -2.05
N ILE A 133 24.68 -25.53 -2.71
CA ILE A 133 23.41 -26.08 -2.21
C ILE A 133 23.24 -27.51 -2.76
N PRO A 134 23.14 -28.55 -1.91
CA PRO A 134 23.09 -29.94 -2.37
C PRO A 134 21.85 -30.27 -3.20
N LYS A 135 22.01 -31.22 -4.13
CA LYS A 135 20.89 -31.93 -4.77
C LYS A 135 19.94 -32.48 -3.69
N GLY A 136 18.65 -32.41 -3.96
CA GLY A 136 17.60 -32.86 -3.05
C GLY A 136 17.22 -31.84 -1.98
N THR A 137 17.89 -30.67 -1.92
CA THR A 137 17.47 -29.58 -1.03
C THR A 137 16.03 -29.18 -1.37
N PRO A 138 15.11 -29.16 -0.38
CA PRO A 138 13.75 -28.68 -0.59
C PRO A 138 13.76 -27.21 -1.00
N VAL A 139 12.94 -26.87 -1.99
CA VAL A 139 12.68 -25.51 -2.42
C VAL A 139 11.21 -25.23 -2.20
N MET A 140 10.92 -24.22 -1.41
CA MET A 140 9.56 -23.87 -1.05
C MET A 140 8.88 -23.08 -2.16
N ALA A 141 7.54 -23.14 -2.18
CA ALA A 141 6.74 -22.23 -2.98
C ALA A 141 7.09 -20.80 -2.60
N SER A 142 7.21 -19.96 -3.61
CA SER A 142 7.60 -18.57 -3.39
C SER A 142 6.49 -17.80 -2.65
N LEU A 143 6.87 -16.73 -1.97
CA LEU A 143 5.99 -15.96 -1.10
C LEU A 143 5.90 -14.51 -1.58
N GLY A 144 4.83 -13.83 -1.20
CA GLY A 144 4.66 -12.41 -1.49
C GLY A 144 5.69 -11.57 -0.74
N ASP A 145 6.16 -10.49 -1.37
CA ASP A 145 7.18 -9.59 -0.81
C ASP A 145 6.67 -8.86 0.44
N LEU A 146 5.43 -8.40 0.42
CA LEU A 146 4.74 -7.79 1.55
C LEU A 146 4.74 -8.74 2.75
N GLN A 147 4.22 -9.95 2.56
CA GLN A 147 4.13 -10.97 3.61
C GLN A 147 5.51 -11.27 4.20
N CYS A 148 6.52 -11.45 3.35
CA CYS A 148 7.89 -11.66 3.80
C CYS A 148 8.41 -10.46 4.61
N SER A 149 8.21 -9.23 4.13
CA SER A 149 8.73 -8.02 4.78
C SER A 149 8.16 -7.80 6.19
N VAL A 150 6.93 -8.24 6.45
CA VAL A 150 6.26 -8.03 7.74
C VAL A 150 6.34 -9.24 8.67
N LEU A 151 6.59 -10.45 8.14
CA LEU A 151 6.75 -11.67 8.93
C LEU A 151 7.71 -11.52 10.14
N PRO A 152 8.93 -10.96 10.00
CA PRO A 152 9.83 -10.80 11.14
C PRO A 152 9.39 -9.74 12.15
N LEU A 153 8.49 -8.82 11.74
CA LEU A 153 7.97 -7.73 12.57
C LEU A 153 6.75 -8.19 13.39
N LEU A 154 5.89 -9.01 12.79
CA LEU A 154 4.66 -9.56 13.38
C LEU A 154 4.96 -10.75 14.31
N SER A 155 5.79 -10.49 15.33
CA SER A 155 6.23 -11.49 16.32
C SER A 155 5.10 -12.11 17.17
N SER A 156 3.97 -11.43 17.31
CA SER A 156 2.82 -11.86 18.09
C SER A 156 1.53 -11.18 17.62
N PRO A 157 0.34 -11.74 17.91
CA PRO A 157 -0.94 -11.18 17.44
C PRO A 157 -1.28 -9.79 17.97
N ASP A 158 -0.64 -9.35 19.04
CA ASP A 158 -0.81 -8.01 19.64
C ASP A 158 0.07 -6.93 18.97
N VAL A 159 0.68 -7.24 17.81
CA VAL A 159 1.55 -6.34 17.07
C VAL A 159 0.92 -5.93 15.75
N ALA A 160 0.99 -4.64 15.44
CA ALA A 160 0.90 -4.14 14.07
C ALA A 160 2.27 -3.66 13.59
N ALA A 161 2.58 -3.92 12.33
CA ALA A 161 3.77 -3.43 11.66
C ALA A 161 3.42 -2.19 10.83
N ILE A 162 4.11 -1.08 11.07
CA ILE A 162 4.01 0.15 10.27
C ILE A 162 5.34 0.39 9.57
N SER A 163 5.33 0.59 8.26
CA SER A 163 6.53 0.83 7.46
C SER A 163 6.37 2.09 6.63
N ILE A 164 7.32 3.01 6.72
CA ILE A 164 7.40 4.19 5.86
C ILE A 164 8.76 4.19 5.15
N SER A 165 8.71 3.91 3.85
CA SER A 165 9.87 3.93 2.95
C SER A 165 9.54 4.89 1.79
N THR A 166 9.59 4.47 0.53
CA THR A 166 9.08 5.27 -0.60
C THR A 166 7.59 5.59 -0.43
N SER A 167 6.79 4.58 -0.15
CA SER A 167 5.37 4.63 0.24
C SER A 167 5.21 4.38 1.75
N ALA A 168 3.97 4.35 2.24
CA ALA A 168 3.67 3.98 3.62
C ALA A 168 2.67 2.82 3.68
N GLN A 169 2.77 1.98 4.70
CA GLN A 169 1.82 0.90 4.95
C GLN A 169 1.73 0.60 6.45
N ILE A 170 0.58 0.11 6.89
CA ILE A 170 0.38 -0.47 8.21
C ILE A 170 -0.42 -1.75 8.09
N CYS A 171 -0.05 -2.77 8.85
CA CYS A 171 -0.75 -4.05 8.84
C CYS A 171 -0.69 -4.76 10.18
N PHE A 172 -1.65 -5.66 10.39
CA PHE A 172 -1.66 -6.59 11.53
C PHE A 172 -2.23 -7.94 11.11
N GLN A 173 -1.92 -8.96 11.91
CA GLN A 173 -2.38 -10.32 11.66
C GLN A 173 -3.80 -10.53 12.17
N LEU A 174 -4.68 -11.05 11.33
CA LEU A 174 -6.04 -11.41 11.69
C LEU A 174 -6.10 -12.77 12.43
N PRO A 175 -7.13 -13.00 13.27
CA PRO A 175 -7.31 -14.27 13.97
C PRO A 175 -7.56 -15.42 12.98
N GLN A 176 -7.27 -16.65 13.40
CA GLN A 176 -7.48 -17.85 12.55
C GLN A 176 -8.94 -18.03 12.11
N SER A 177 -9.89 -17.54 12.91
CA SER A 177 -11.32 -17.59 12.62
C SER A 177 -11.78 -16.57 11.58
N PHE A 178 -10.92 -15.62 11.19
CA PHE A 178 -11.26 -14.64 10.18
C PHE A 178 -11.47 -15.32 8.83
N SER A 179 -12.57 -14.95 8.17
CA SER A 179 -12.84 -15.30 6.78
C SER A 179 -13.10 -14.00 6.01
N PRO A 180 -12.43 -13.77 4.88
CA PRO A 180 -12.69 -12.59 4.08
C PRO A 180 -14.09 -12.67 3.43
N PRO A 181 -14.63 -11.51 2.97
CA PRO A 181 -15.87 -11.45 2.18
C PRO A 181 -15.85 -12.41 0.97
N SER A 182 -17.02 -12.82 0.48
CA SER A 182 -17.10 -13.70 -0.71
C SER A 182 -17.05 -12.97 -2.05
N ALA A 183 -17.22 -11.65 -2.04
CA ALA A 183 -17.35 -10.81 -3.22
C ALA A 183 -16.43 -9.59 -3.08
N PRO A 184 -15.98 -9.01 -4.20
CA PRO A 184 -15.18 -7.80 -4.16
C PRO A 184 -16.03 -6.64 -3.62
N PRO A 185 -15.41 -5.65 -2.96
CA PRO A 185 -16.12 -4.49 -2.46
C PRO A 185 -16.68 -3.66 -3.62
N SER A 186 -17.88 -3.08 -3.44
CA SER A 186 -18.51 -2.21 -4.44
C SER A 186 -17.89 -0.82 -4.49
N THR A 187 -17.15 -0.43 -3.47
CA THR A 187 -16.43 0.84 -3.36
C THR A 187 -14.97 0.60 -2.97
N PRO A 188 -14.04 1.50 -3.38
CA PRO A 188 -12.66 1.41 -2.93
C PRO A 188 -12.55 1.37 -1.41
N GLN A 189 -11.72 0.48 -0.89
CA GLN A 189 -11.52 0.27 0.55
C GLN A 189 -10.18 0.86 0.98
N THR A 190 -10.12 1.36 2.21
CA THR A 190 -8.86 1.81 2.83
C THR A 190 -8.02 0.65 3.36
N MET A 191 -8.67 -0.49 3.61
CA MET A 191 -8.04 -1.72 4.11
C MET A 191 -8.32 -2.89 3.18
N GLU A 192 -7.30 -3.68 2.94
CA GLU A 192 -7.35 -4.89 2.13
C GLU A 192 -6.87 -6.10 2.93
N TYR A 193 -7.30 -7.29 2.50
CA TYR A 193 -6.95 -8.55 3.16
C TYR A 193 -6.05 -9.40 2.27
N PHE A 194 -4.90 -9.80 2.79
CA PHE A 194 -3.94 -10.62 2.04
C PHE A 194 -3.71 -11.95 2.75
N PRO A 195 -3.67 -13.10 2.04
CA PRO A 195 -3.25 -14.35 2.64
C PRO A 195 -1.87 -14.22 3.29
N PHE A 196 -1.69 -14.93 4.39
CA PHE A 196 -0.48 -14.93 5.21
C PHE A 196 -0.09 -16.37 5.62
N MET A 197 0.98 -16.49 6.39
CA MET A 197 1.46 -17.78 6.89
C MET A 197 0.41 -18.48 7.76
N GLY A 198 0.37 -19.81 7.72
CA GLY A 198 -0.53 -20.62 8.54
C GLY A 198 -2.02 -20.51 8.17
N GLY A 199 -2.34 -20.18 6.92
CA GLY A 199 -3.72 -20.02 6.45
C GLY A 199 -4.46 -18.82 7.06
N ARG A 200 -3.72 -17.84 7.55
CA ARG A 200 -4.25 -16.59 8.12
C ARG A 200 -4.29 -15.48 7.08
N TYR A 201 -4.77 -14.32 7.49
CA TYR A 201 -4.80 -13.11 6.68
C TYR A 201 -4.09 -11.96 7.40
N LEU A 202 -3.54 -11.03 6.63
CA LEU A 202 -3.18 -9.69 7.08
C LEU A 202 -4.31 -8.73 6.74
N SER A 203 -4.64 -7.81 7.64
CA SER A 203 -5.32 -6.57 7.29
C SER A 203 -4.26 -5.52 6.98
N VAL A 204 -4.35 -4.86 5.84
CA VAL A 204 -3.32 -3.94 5.35
C VAL A 204 -3.97 -2.65 4.86
N ALA A 205 -3.49 -1.51 5.35
CA ALA A 205 -3.68 -0.22 4.73
C ALA A 205 -2.38 0.23 4.08
N ALA A 206 -2.44 0.69 2.84
CA ALA A 206 -1.28 1.11 2.08
C ALA A 206 -1.54 2.47 1.44
N SER A 207 -0.64 3.41 1.70
CA SER A 207 -0.62 4.74 1.11
C SER A 207 0.46 4.82 0.04
N LEU A 208 0.13 5.42 -1.10
CA LEU A 208 1.12 5.72 -2.14
C LEU A 208 2.09 6.85 -1.74
N ASN A 209 1.88 7.48 -0.59
CA ASN A 209 2.57 8.68 -0.14
C ASN A 209 3.32 8.41 1.18
N GLY A 210 4.65 8.36 1.10
CA GLY A 210 5.54 8.20 2.24
C GLY A 210 6.76 9.08 2.08
N GLY A 211 7.94 8.48 2.07
CA GLY A 211 9.20 9.16 1.82
C GLY A 211 9.29 9.82 0.45
N ASN A 212 8.52 9.37 -0.55
CA ASN A 212 8.44 10.03 -1.85
C ASN A 212 7.88 11.45 -1.77
N ALA A 213 6.88 11.71 -0.92
CA ALA A 213 6.32 13.05 -0.71
C ALA A 213 7.36 13.98 -0.06
N LEU A 214 8.06 13.49 0.97
CA LEU A 214 9.17 14.22 1.61
C LEU A 214 10.33 14.48 0.63
N ALA A 215 10.69 13.49 -0.19
CA ALA A 215 11.74 13.63 -1.20
C ALA A 215 11.35 14.64 -2.29
N THR A 216 10.09 14.66 -2.72
CA THR A 216 9.58 15.69 -3.63
C THR A 216 9.72 17.08 -3.02
N PHE A 217 9.30 17.28 -1.77
CA PHE A 217 9.46 18.55 -1.07
C PHE A 217 10.93 19.00 -1.01
N VAL A 218 11.86 18.11 -0.64
CA VAL A 218 13.30 18.43 -0.56
C VAL A 218 13.90 18.74 -1.93
N ARG A 219 13.51 17.99 -2.98
CA ARG A 219 13.92 18.30 -4.37
C ARG A 219 13.42 19.66 -4.82
N THR A 220 12.18 20.02 -4.47
CA THR A 220 11.61 21.33 -4.79
C THR A 220 12.40 22.46 -4.11
N LEU A 221 12.73 22.31 -2.83
CA LEU A 221 13.59 23.28 -2.13
C LEU A 221 14.96 23.41 -2.78
N GLN A 222 15.57 22.29 -3.18
CA GLN A 222 16.84 22.31 -3.89
C GLN A 222 16.74 23.12 -5.18
N GLN A 223 15.70 22.87 -5.97
CA GLN A 223 15.47 23.58 -7.22
C GLN A 223 15.30 25.09 -6.97
N TRP A 224 14.49 25.49 -5.99
CA TRP A 224 14.32 26.91 -5.65
C TRP A 224 15.60 27.57 -5.18
N THR A 225 16.44 26.87 -4.38
CA THR A 225 17.73 27.43 -4.00
C THR A 225 18.62 27.66 -5.22
N LEU A 226 18.61 26.75 -6.19
CA LEU A 226 19.36 26.88 -7.43
C LEU A 226 18.85 28.07 -8.26
N ASP A 227 17.52 28.22 -8.39
CA ASP A 227 16.89 29.34 -9.10
C ASP A 227 17.25 30.70 -8.46
N LEU A 228 17.49 30.73 -7.16
CA LEU A 228 17.95 31.90 -6.40
C LEU A 228 19.48 32.10 -6.42
N GLY A 229 20.23 31.27 -7.15
CA GLY A 229 21.69 31.36 -7.27
C GLY A 229 22.48 30.66 -6.15
N CYS A 230 21.83 29.86 -5.32
CA CYS A 230 22.44 29.11 -4.22
C CYS A 230 22.49 27.61 -4.53
N GLN A 231 23.68 27.01 -4.50
CA GLN A 231 23.82 25.55 -4.64
C GLN A 231 23.80 24.87 -3.28
N VAL A 232 22.64 24.34 -2.88
CA VAL A 232 22.49 23.59 -1.63
C VAL A 232 22.31 22.09 -1.94
N PRO A 233 23.19 21.20 -1.43
CA PRO A 233 23.02 19.76 -1.59
C PRO A 233 21.76 19.24 -0.88
N GLN A 234 21.07 18.24 -1.44
CA GLN A 234 19.88 17.64 -0.80
C GLN A 234 20.15 17.13 0.61
N SER A 235 21.34 16.57 0.87
CA SER A 235 21.74 16.10 2.21
C SER A 235 21.68 17.22 3.24
N LYS A 236 22.08 18.44 2.87
CA LYS A 236 22.01 19.62 3.74
C LYS A 236 20.58 20.13 3.92
N ILE A 237 19.76 20.05 2.88
CA ILE A 237 18.34 20.40 2.98
C ILE A 237 17.63 19.44 3.94
N TRP A 238 17.80 18.13 3.78
CA TRP A 238 17.28 17.10 4.69
C TRP A 238 17.72 17.34 6.14
N GLU A 239 19.02 17.51 6.37
CA GLU A 239 19.58 17.78 7.70
C GLU A 239 18.91 19.01 8.33
N ARG A 240 18.80 20.12 7.59
CA ARG A 240 18.24 21.37 8.10
C ARG A 240 16.72 21.34 8.30
N THR A 241 15.95 20.79 7.37
CA THR A 241 14.48 20.72 7.49
C THR A 241 14.06 19.86 8.67
N LEU A 242 14.72 18.71 8.88
CA LEU A 242 14.47 17.84 10.01
C LEU A 242 14.87 18.50 11.34
N ALA A 243 16.03 19.14 11.41
CA ALA A 243 16.47 19.84 12.61
C ALA A 243 15.54 21.01 12.98
N LEU A 244 15.12 21.81 11.99
CA LEU A 244 14.18 22.90 12.19
C LEU A 244 12.79 22.39 12.61
N GLY A 245 12.31 21.29 12.02
CA GLY A 245 11.04 20.69 12.39
C GLY A 245 11.04 20.13 13.82
N ALA A 246 12.16 19.53 14.24
CA ALA A 246 12.29 18.99 15.60
C ALA A 246 12.36 20.09 16.67
N ALA A 247 12.83 21.28 16.30
CA ALA A 247 12.87 22.44 17.18
C ALA A 247 11.50 23.14 17.34
N CYS A 248 10.46 22.76 16.58
CA CYS A 248 9.14 23.38 16.65
C CYS A 248 8.25 22.87 17.82
N SER A 249 8.75 22.02 18.72
CA SER A 249 7.92 21.13 19.55
C SER A 249 7.92 21.43 21.07
N SER A 250 8.04 22.67 21.54
CA SER A 250 8.06 22.96 22.99
C SER A 250 6.86 23.71 23.57
N GLU A 251 5.89 24.17 22.78
CA GLU A 251 4.79 25.02 23.31
C GLU A 251 3.35 24.53 23.03
N ASP A 252 3.12 23.65 22.05
CA ASP A 252 1.76 23.43 21.51
C ASP A 252 1.11 22.05 21.78
N ASP A 253 1.84 21.06 22.31
CA ASP A 253 1.33 19.67 22.38
C ASP A 253 0.29 19.40 23.50
N VAL A 254 -0.07 20.41 24.33
CA VAL A 254 -0.95 20.23 25.51
C VAL A 254 -2.45 20.38 25.17
N VAL A 255 -2.85 20.95 24.03
CA VAL A 255 -4.24 21.41 23.81
C VAL A 255 -5.03 20.61 22.76
N GLY A 256 -4.39 19.81 21.91
CA GLY A 256 -5.01 19.27 20.69
C GLY A 256 -5.74 17.92 20.75
N VAL A 257 -5.69 17.17 21.87
CA VAL A 257 -6.10 15.74 21.87
C VAL A 257 -7.62 15.50 21.90
N ALA A 258 -8.44 16.54 22.07
CA ALA A 258 -9.88 16.35 22.33
C ALA A 258 -10.84 16.57 21.13
N ALA A 259 -10.36 16.90 19.92
CA ALA A 259 -11.24 17.49 18.88
C ALA A 259 -11.31 16.77 17.51
N SER A 260 -10.91 15.50 17.38
CA SER A 260 -10.97 14.79 16.08
C SER A 260 -11.82 13.52 16.05
N GLU A 261 -12.90 13.47 16.83
CA GLU A 261 -14.01 12.54 16.57
C GLU A 261 -15.18 13.33 15.98
N GLY A 262 -15.31 13.34 14.65
CA GLY A 262 -16.46 13.95 13.97
C GLY A 262 -16.14 14.78 12.75
N ALA A 263 -15.56 14.16 11.71
CA ALA A 263 -15.61 14.72 10.35
C ALA A 263 -15.89 13.58 9.36
N ALA A 264 -17.12 13.08 9.40
CA ALA A 264 -17.66 12.30 8.29
C ALA A 264 -17.87 13.25 7.10
N VAL A 265 -17.24 12.93 5.97
CA VAL A 265 -17.39 13.67 4.71
C VAL A 265 -18.83 13.55 4.23
N ALA A 266 -19.59 14.63 4.33
CA ALA A 266 -20.92 14.72 3.73
C ALA A 266 -20.78 14.93 2.22
N THR A 267 -21.02 13.87 1.44
CA THR A 267 -21.29 13.94 0.00
C THR A 267 -22.70 14.49 -0.22
N SER A 268 -22.82 15.73 -0.70
CA SER A 268 -24.10 16.26 -1.20
C SER A 268 -24.27 15.94 -2.68
N VAL A 269 -25.25 15.09 -2.96
CA VAL A 269 -25.85 14.87 -4.27
C VAL A 269 -26.69 16.12 -4.61
N VAL A 270 -26.51 16.70 -5.80
CA VAL A 270 -27.51 17.60 -6.38
C VAL A 270 -27.73 17.22 -7.84
N ALA A 271 -28.99 16.95 -8.15
CA ALA A 271 -29.52 16.59 -9.45
C ALA A 271 -29.57 17.80 -10.41
N GLU A 272 -29.54 17.49 -11.70
CA GLU A 272 -29.75 18.40 -12.83
C GLU A 272 -31.14 19.07 -12.79
N ASP A 273 -31.22 20.34 -13.20
CA ASP A 273 -32.21 20.74 -14.20
C ASP A 273 -31.81 22.05 -14.93
N THR A 274 -32.55 22.34 -15.99
CA THR A 274 -32.17 22.91 -17.28
C THR A 274 -32.25 24.45 -17.45
N ALA A 275 -31.37 24.95 -18.33
CA ALA A 275 -31.42 26.10 -19.27
C ALA A 275 -32.12 27.45 -18.93
N SER A 276 -31.40 28.57 -19.15
CA SER A 276 -31.75 29.62 -20.16
C SER A 276 -30.86 30.89 -20.10
N SER A 277 -30.27 31.23 -21.25
CA SER A 277 -30.01 32.57 -21.86
C SER A 277 -29.46 33.78 -21.06
N ALA A 278 -28.27 34.22 -21.52
CA ALA A 278 -27.82 35.58 -21.87
C ALA A 278 -28.24 36.81 -21.01
N ASN A 279 -27.26 37.58 -20.49
CA ASN A 279 -26.82 38.86 -21.09
C ASN A 279 -25.65 39.53 -20.35
N THR A 280 -24.74 40.10 -21.16
CA THR A 280 -23.90 41.31 -21.03
C THR A 280 -23.49 41.91 -19.67
N ALA A 281 -22.18 42.21 -19.59
CA ALA A 281 -21.45 43.00 -18.60
C ALA A 281 -21.85 44.49 -18.52
N VAL A 282 -21.75 45.08 -17.31
CA VAL A 282 -21.26 46.46 -17.06
C VAL A 282 -20.68 46.54 -15.63
N ALA A 283 -19.58 47.27 -15.48
CA ALA A 283 -18.81 47.55 -14.26
C ALA A 283 -19.48 48.55 -13.30
N ALA A 284 -19.13 48.49 -12.01
CA ALA A 284 -18.94 49.67 -11.16
C ALA A 284 -18.25 49.32 -9.82
N ASP A 285 -17.18 50.05 -9.53
CA ASP A 285 -16.56 50.22 -8.20
C ASP A 285 -17.58 50.72 -7.17
N HIS A 286 -17.47 50.26 -5.92
CA HIS A 286 -17.54 51.17 -4.78
C HIS A 286 -16.91 50.56 -3.50
N ASP A 287 -15.90 51.29 -3.03
CA ASP A 287 -15.21 51.21 -1.75
C ASP A 287 -16.11 51.73 -0.60
N ALA A 288 -16.27 50.93 0.46
CA ALA A 288 -16.70 51.39 1.79
C ALA A 288 -16.41 50.33 2.88
N SER A 289 -15.49 50.66 3.79
CA SER A 289 -15.30 50.01 5.11
C SER A 289 -15.96 50.87 6.22
N PRO A 290 -15.98 50.45 7.51
CA PRO A 290 -16.53 49.22 8.08
C PRO A 290 -17.56 49.54 9.19
N SER A 291 -18.43 48.59 9.56
CA SER A 291 -19.22 48.69 10.80
C SER A 291 -19.21 47.38 11.58
N SER A 292 -19.17 47.55 12.90
CA SER A 292 -18.76 46.65 13.96
C SER A 292 -19.84 45.70 14.45
N GLU A 293 -19.39 44.48 14.78
CA GLU A 293 -19.82 43.61 15.89
C GLU A 293 -21.26 43.07 15.94
N SER A 294 -21.37 41.74 15.82
CA SER A 294 -21.92 40.95 16.93
C SER A 294 -21.18 39.61 17.04
N ARG A 295 -20.43 39.47 18.14
CA ARG A 295 -19.75 38.24 18.54
C ARG A 295 -20.76 37.32 19.21
N THR A 296 -21.04 36.17 18.60
CA THR A 296 -21.48 34.98 19.34
C THR A 296 -20.28 34.04 19.44
N GLY A 297 -19.73 33.96 20.65
CA GLY A 297 -18.58 33.14 20.96
C GLY A 297 -18.93 31.66 20.97
N GLY A 298 -18.30 30.91 20.07
CA GLY A 298 -18.05 29.48 20.24
C GLY A 298 -16.54 29.29 20.43
N MET A 299 -16.10 29.04 21.66
CA MET A 299 -14.73 28.61 21.96
C MET A 299 -14.55 27.15 21.51
N GLY A 300 -14.31 26.95 20.22
CA GLY A 300 -13.55 25.81 19.71
C GLY A 300 -12.12 26.28 19.49
N GLY A 301 -11.13 25.64 20.11
CA GLY A 301 -9.73 25.99 19.92
C GLY A 301 -9.40 26.00 18.43
N LYS A 302 -9.03 27.16 17.87
CA LYS A 302 -8.67 27.26 16.46
C LYS A 302 -7.38 26.49 16.24
N GLU A 303 -7.43 25.48 15.39
CA GLU A 303 -6.25 24.79 14.91
C GLU A 303 -5.32 25.81 14.25
N THR A 304 -4.12 26.00 14.79
CA THR A 304 -3.16 27.03 14.35
C THR A 304 -2.10 26.49 13.39
N HIS A 305 -2.09 25.18 13.14
CA HIS A 305 -1.08 24.53 12.34
C HIS A 305 -1.50 24.41 10.87
N MET A 306 -0.54 24.55 9.98
CA MET A 306 -0.72 24.22 8.55
C MET A 306 -1.10 22.74 8.43
N LEU A 307 -2.15 22.47 7.67
CA LEU A 307 -2.59 21.10 7.37
C LEU A 307 -2.11 20.73 5.97
N ILE A 308 -1.35 19.65 5.86
CA ILE A 308 -0.86 19.14 4.57
C ILE A 308 -1.49 17.77 4.31
N VAL A 309 -2.24 17.66 3.22
CA VAL A 309 -2.70 16.39 2.64
C VAL A 309 -1.66 15.98 1.60
N PRO A 310 -0.84 14.94 1.84
CA PRO A 310 0.37 14.69 1.07
C PRO A 310 0.13 13.79 -0.16
N THR A 311 -1.07 13.77 -0.73
CA THR A 311 -1.49 12.82 -1.79
C THR A 311 -0.94 13.17 -3.19
N LEU A 312 0.35 13.51 -3.27
CA LEU A 312 1.04 13.91 -4.51
C LEU A 312 1.02 12.82 -5.57
N PHE A 313 0.98 11.55 -5.14
CA PHE A 313 0.96 10.38 -6.02
C PHE A 313 -0.42 9.70 -6.07
N GLY A 314 -1.46 10.42 -5.65
CA GLY A 314 -2.83 9.89 -5.50
C GLY A 314 -2.97 8.90 -4.36
N GLU A 315 -4.17 8.32 -4.22
CA GLU A 315 -4.43 7.19 -3.31
C GLU A 315 -5.36 6.17 -3.96
N ARG A 316 -5.13 4.88 -3.68
CA ARG A 316 -5.92 3.79 -4.29
C ARG A 316 -7.40 3.85 -3.89
N HIS A 317 -7.66 4.18 -2.63
CA HIS A 317 -9.00 4.26 -2.06
C HIS A 317 -9.72 5.57 -2.43
N ALA A 318 -8.99 6.59 -2.93
CA ALA A 318 -9.53 7.90 -3.23
C ALA A 318 -8.77 8.57 -4.40
N PRO A 319 -8.93 8.06 -5.64
CA PRO A 319 -8.11 8.48 -6.79
C PRO A 319 -8.32 9.93 -7.22
N GLY A 320 -9.42 10.58 -6.79
CA GLY A 320 -9.70 11.99 -7.10
C GLY A 320 -9.08 13.01 -6.13
N ILE A 321 -8.41 12.57 -5.06
CA ILE A 321 -7.86 13.48 -4.05
C ILE A 321 -6.45 13.93 -4.44
N ASN A 322 -6.31 15.24 -4.67
CA ASN A 322 -5.02 15.88 -4.90
C ASN A 322 -4.38 16.36 -3.60
N ALA A 323 -3.05 16.48 -3.62
CA ALA A 323 -2.32 17.08 -2.52
C ALA A 323 -2.78 18.52 -2.27
N SER A 324 -2.83 18.93 -1.02
CA SER A 324 -3.20 20.30 -0.63
C SER A 324 -2.50 20.74 0.64
N ALA A 325 -2.35 22.05 0.80
CA ALA A 325 -1.94 22.69 2.04
C ALA A 325 -2.97 23.76 2.41
N THR A 326 -3.54 23.67 3.60
CA THR A 326 -4.58 24.59 4.10
C THR A 326 -4.18 25.16 5.46
N ASN A 327 -4.96 26.13 5.94
CA ASN A 327 -4.70 26.85 7.19
C ASN A 327 -3.34 27.58 7.22
N ILE A 328 -2.97 28.19 6.10
CA ILE A 328 -1.70 28.91 5.94
C ILE A 328 -1.85 30.35 6.46
N HIS A 329 -0.91 30.79 7.31
CA HIS A 329 -0.81 32.19 7.74
C HIS A 329 0.67 32.59 7.93
N CYS A 330 0.94 33.88 8.10
CA CYS A 330 2.30 34.42 8.20
C CYS A 330 3.16 33.82 9.32
N GLY A 331 2.54 33.18 10.32
CA GLY A 331 3.20 32.59 11.48
C GLY A 331 3.59 31.12 11.32
N ASN A 332 3.12 30.42 10.28
CA ASN A 332 3.31 28.97 10.13
C ASN A 332 4.05 28.54 8.84
N LEU A 333 4.65 29.49 8.13
CA LEU A 333 5.37 29.28 6.86
C LEU A 333 6.87 28.99 7.03
N LYS A 334 7.39 28.93 8.27
CA LYS A 334 8.81 28.62 8.48
C LYS A 334 9.10 27.18 8.05
N LEU A 335 10.29 26.95 7.52
CA LEU A 335 10.69 25.66 6.95
C LEU A 335 10.48 24.47 7.91
N GLY A 336 10.75 24.64 9.20
CA GLY A 336 10.50 23.62 10.22
C GLY A 336 9.02 23.29 10.41
N GLN A 337 8.15 24.30 10.40
CA GLN A 337 6.70 24.12 10.55
C GLN A 337 6.12 23.40 9.33
N VAL A 338 6.53 23.79 8.11
CA VAL A 338 6.12 23.09 6.87
C VAL A 338 6.57 21.63 6.89
N MET A 339 7.82 21.36 7.30
CA MET A 339 8.34 20.00 7.40
C MET A 339 7.58 19.15 8.43
N ARG A 340 7.26 19.72 9.60
CA ARG A 340 6.46 19.05 10.64
C ARG A 340 5.05 18.77 10.13
N SER A 341 4.38 19.76 9.52
CA SER A 341 3.06 19.59 8.91
C SER A 341 3.04 18.53 7.81
N LEU A 342 4.10 18.41 7.01
CA LEU A 342 4.20 17.37 5.98
C LEU A 342 4.39 15.98 6.59
N CYS A 343 5.24 15.85 7.61
CA CYS A 343 5.41 14.58 8.34
C CYS A 343 4.10 14.16 9.02
N LYS A 344 3.43 15.10 9.71
CA LYS A 344 2.11 14.88 10.31
C LYS A 344 1.10 14.46 9.24
N GLY A 345 1.05 15.13 8.10
CA GLY A 345 0.18 14.79 6.98
C GLY A 345 0.35 13.35 6.49
N ILE A 346 1.58 12.86 6.38
CA ILE A 346 1.87 11.47 6.00
C ILE A 346 1.30 10.49 7.03
N VAL A 347 1.50 10.76 8.32
CA VAL A 347 1.00 9.88 9.38
C VAL A 347 -0.53 9.97 9.53
N VAL A 348 -1.11 11.16 9.41
CA VAL A 348 -2.58 11.36 9.38
C VAL A 348 -3.19 10.59 8.23
N ASN A 349 -2.56 10.60 7.05
CA ASN A 349 -3.07 9.89 5.87
C ASN A 349 -3.11 8.37 6.08
N ILE A 350 -2.06 7.77 6.65
CA ILE A 350 -2.10 6.32 6.95
C ILE A 350 -3.05 6.01 8.13
N HIS A 351 -3.12 6.90 9.13
CA HIS A 351 -4.03 6.76 10.27
C HIS A 351 -5.51 6.88 9.85
N SER A 352 -5.85 7.71 8.88
CA SER A 352 -7.24 7.80 8.37
C SER A 352 -7.66 6.52 7.66
N MET A 353 -6.71 5.77 7.08
CA MET A 353 -6.98 4.47 6.44
C MET A 353 -7.14 3.34 7.45
N MET A 354 -6.30 3.31 8.48
CA MET A 354 -6.33 2.34 9.57
C MET A 354 -6.12 3.05 10.92
N PRO A 355 -7.20 3.55 11.54
CA PRO A 355 -7.09 4.32 12.78
C PRO A 355 -6.75 3.43 13.97
N ARG A 356 -6.29 4.07 15.06
CA ARG A 356 -6.02 3.39 16.33
C ARG A 356 -7.15 2.48 16.81
N SER A 357 -8.40 2.91 16.66
CA SER A 357 -9.57 2.14 17.11
C SER A 357 -9.63 0.76 16.46
N VAL A 358 -9.34 0.66 15.15
CA VAL A 358 -9.29 -0.61 14.42
C VAL A 358 -8.20 -1.53 14.98
N LEU A 359 -7.03 -0.97 15.29
CA LEU A 359 -5.93 -1.74 15.87
C LEU A 359 -6.29 -2.28 17.26
N VAL A 360 -6.84 -1.42 18.12
CA VAL A 360 -7.21 -1.78 19.49
C VAL A 360 -8.33 -2.82 19.51
N GLU A 361 -9.34 -2.68 18.64
CA GLU A 361 -10.43 -3.65 18.48
C GLU A 361 -9.90 -5.02 18.00
N ALA A 362 -8.87 -5.02 17.15
CA ALA A 362 -8.17 -6.23 16.73
C ALA A 362 -7.23 -6.83 17.80
N GLY A 363 -7.12 -6.19 18.97
CA GLY A 363 -6.27 -6.66 20.08
C GLY A 363 -4.79 -6.26 19.96
N VAL A 364 -4.45 -5.36 19.04
CA VAL A 364 -3.09 -4.80 18.91
C VAL A 364 -2.80 -3.90 20.11
N LYS A 365 -1.62 -4.11 20.71
CA LYS A 365 -1.14 -3.37 21.89
C LYS A 365 0.09 -2.54 21.62
N ARG A 366 0.82 -2.80 20.53
CA ARG A 366 2.07 -2.10 20.19
C ARG A 366 2.31 -2.09 18.69
N LEU A 367 3.07 -1.09 18.23
CA LEU A 367 3.53 -0.95 16.86
C LEU A 367 5.00 -1.32 16.74
N VAL A 368 5.35 -2.02 15.68
CA VAL A 368 6.73 -2.20 15.23
C VAL A 368 6.94 -1.38 13.96
N GLY A 369 7.76 -0.34 14.06
CA GLY A 369 8.09 0.58 12.99
C GLY A 369 9.27 0.10 12.15
N GLY A 370 9.14 0.16 10.83
CA GLY A 370 10.19 -0.13 9.87
C GLY A 370 10.23 0.87 8.72
N GLY A 371 11.12 0.61 7.77
CA GLY A 371 11.22 1.42 6.55
C GLY A 371 12.24 2.55 6.64
N SER A 372 12.78 2.88 5.47
CA SER A 372 13.97 3.69 5.31
C SER A 372 13.76 5.16 5.69
N ALA A 373 12.54 5.68 5.51
CA ALA A 373 12.17 7.05 5.83
C ALA A 373 11.83 7.19 7.33
N LEU A 374 11.04 6.25 7.88
CA LEU A 374 10.70 6.26 9.30
C LEU A 374 11.95 6.16 10.18
N SER A 375 12.86 5.24 9.87
CA SER A 375 14.06 4.98 10.68
C SER A 375 15.04 6.17 10.74
N ARG A 376 14.92 7.13 9.81
CA ARG A 376 15.81 8.29 9.69
C ARG A 376 15.10 9.62 9.97
N ASN A 377 13.83 9.60 10.33
CA ASN A 377 13.02 10.79 10.51
C ASN A 377 12.32 10.76 11.88
N PRO A 378 12.87 11.46 12.89
CA PRO A 378 12.27 11.49 14.23
C PRO A 378 10.90 12.17 14.26
N LEU A 379 10.58 13.03 13.30
CA LEU A 379 9.28 13.67 13.20
C LEU A 379 8.19 12.64 12.86
N LEU A 380 8.44 11.76 11.90
CA LEU A 380 7.48 10.69 11.57
C LEU A 380 7.23 9.78 12.78
N LEU A 381 8.28 9.40 13.50
CA LEU A 381 8.15 8.58 14.70
C LEU A 381 7.31 9.28 15.78
N HIS A 382 7.59 10.57 16.03
CA HIS A 382 6.83 11.37 16.98
C HIS A 382 5.34 11.44 16.60
N GLU A 383 5.02 11.76 15.34
CA GLU A 383 3.63 11.86 14.89
C GLU A 383 2.90 10.49 14.96
N ILE A 384 3.59 9.37 14.71
CA ILE A 384 3.02 8.03 14.92
C ILE A 384 2.70 7.82 16.40
N GLN A 385 3.61 8.17 17.31
CA GLN A 385 3.40 8.03 18.76
C GLN A 385 2.22 8.87 19.24
N VAL A 386 2.10 10.11 18.75
CA VAL A 386 1.01 11.04 19.09
C VAL A 386 -0.34 10.52 18.58
N LEU A 387 -0.43 10.11 17.31
CA LEU A 387 -1.70 9.73 16.69
C LEU A 387 -2.17 8.33 17.13
N TYR A 388 -1.27 7.35 17.17
CA TYR A 388 -1.65 5.99 17.52
C TYR A 388 -1.71 5.74 19.03
N GLN A 389 -0.99 6.51 19.85
CA GLN A 389 -0.99 6.34 21.32
C GLN A 389 -0.80 4.88 21.76
N LEU A 390 0.09 4.19 21.06
CA LEU A 390 0.53 2.82 21.33
C LEU A 390 2.07 2.84 21.45
N PRO A 391 2.69 1.99 22.29
CA PRO A 391 4.13 1.81 22.30
C PRO A 391 4.65 1.50 20.89
N VAL A 392 5.67 2.24 20.45
CA VAL A 392 6.30 2.07 19.14
C VAL A 392 7.77 1.72 19.32
N THR A 393 8.20 0.62 18.72
CA THR A 393 9.61 0.22 18.64
C THR A 393 10.06 0.14 17.19
N LEU A 394 11.26 0.62 16.87
CA LEU A 394 11.83 0.45 15.53
C LEU A 394 12.54 -0.89 15.39
N ASP A 395 12.38 -1.54 14.25
CA ASP A 395 13.02 -2.82 13.94
C ASP A 395 13.46 -2.85 12.47
N SER A 396 14.75 -3.14 12.25
CA SER A 396 15.36 -3.17 10.92
C SER A 396 15.22 -4.51 10.20
N ARG A 397 14.60 -5.52 10.82
CA ARG A 397 14.43 -6.86 10.23
C ARG A 397 13.35 -6.93 9.15
N GLY A 398 12.63 -5.84 8.89
CA GLY A 398 11.55 -5.75 7.90
C GLY A 398 12.02 -5.80 6.45
N ASP A 399 12.76 -6.85 6.09
CA ASP A 399 13.31 -7.12 4.77
C ASP A 399 12.70 -8.42 4.21
N ALA A 400 12.32 -8.40 2.93
CA ALA A 400 11.63 -9.54 2.32
C ALA A 400 12.54 -10.77 2.17
N ALA A 401 13.84 -10.60 1.93
CA ALA A 401 14.75 -11.74 1.84
C ALA A 401 14.96 -12.39 3.21
N PHE A 402 15.10 -11.58 4.27
CA PHE A 402 15.14 -12.07 5.65
C PHE A 402 13.85 -12.80 6.02
N GLY A 403 12.69 -12.23 5.67
CA GLY A 403 11.38 -12.83 5.88
C GLY A 403 11.21 -14.17 5.17
N ALA A 404 11.63 -14.27 3.90
CA ALA A 404 11.58 -15.53 3.15
C ALA A 404 12.45 -16.61 3.79
N ALA A 405 13.65 -16.27 4.27
CA ALA A 405 14.51 -17.19 5.00
C ALA A 405 13.88 -17.66 6.33
N LEU A 406 13.27 -16.73 7.07
CA LEU A 406 12.56 -17.04 8.32
C LEU A 406 11.36 -17.96 8.07
N ALA A 407 10.56 -17.69 7.04
CA ALA A 407 9.46 -18.55 6.63
C ALA A 407 9.94 -19.97 6.31
N GLY A 408 11.09 -20.09 5.63
CA GLY A 408 11.71 -21.37 5.34
C GLY A 408 12.08 -22.17 6.59
N ILE A 409 12.69 -21.51 7.58
CA ILE A 409 13.03 -22.15 8.86
C ILE A 409 11.76 -22.61 9.60
N GLN A 410 10.72 -21.79 9.63
CA GLN A 410 9.46 -22.09 10.31
C GLN A 410 8.74 -23.29 9.69
N SER A 411 8.65 -23.34 8.36
CA SER A 411 8.05 -24.47 7.63
C SER A 411 8.78 -25.78 7.89
N MET A 412 10.11 -25.79 7.82
CA MET A 412 10.92 -26.99 8.05
C MET A 412 10.85 -27.48 9.50
N ALA A 413 10.65 -26.57 10.46
CA ALA A 413 10.45 -26.92 11.87
C ALA A 413 9.08 -27.57 12.11
N GLN A 414 8.04 -27.10 11.43
CA GLN A 414 6.68 -27.67 11.51
C GLN A 414 6.64 -29.09 10.94
N GLU A 415 7.26 -29.34 9.78
CA GLU A 415 7.32 -30.70 9.19
C GLU A 415 7.99 -31.72 10.11
N LYS A 416 9.02 -31.32 10.86
CA LYS A 416 9.70 -32.19 11.84
C LYS A 416 8.89 -32.48 13.10
N GLN A 417 7.87 -31.67 13.41
CA GLN A 417 6.98 -31.89 14.55
C GLN A 417 5.77 -32.74 14.18
N THR A 418 5.38 -32.76 12.90
CA THR A 418 4.25 -33.54 12.38
C THR A 418 4.65 -34.90 11.80
N ALA A 419 5.93 -35.13 11.52
CA ALA A 419 6.52 -36.42 11.15
C ALA A 419 7.01 -37.18 12.40
#